data_AF-A0A2E4ID21-F1
#
_entry.id   AF-A0A2E4ID21-F1
#
_cell.length_a   1.000
_cell.length_b   1.000
_cell.length_c   1.000
_cell.angle_alpha   90.00
_cell.angle_beta   90.00
_cell.angle_gamma   90.00
#
_symmetry.space_group_name_H-M   'P 1'
#
loop_
_entity.id
_entity.type
_entity.pdbx_description
1 polymer ?
#
loop_
_entity_poly.entity_id
_entity_poly.type
_entity_poly.pdbx_seq_one_letter_code
_entity_poly.pdbx_strand_id
1 'polypeptide(L)'
;MKNFKRRRDDVSLQGLTVTVRNDDVNKALRIFKKKVAEEGIIQDYRAKQEYVKPSEKRRKAKAAGRARWLKKQSKEKQERGY
;
A
#
# COMPACT_ATOMS: atom_id res chain seq x y z
N MET A 1 10.59 26.20 -8.12
CA MET A 1 9.86 25.08 -7.48
C MET A 1 8.41 25.49 -7.29
N LYS A 2 7.41 24.72 -7.76
CA LYS A 2 6.00 25.09 -7.60
C LYS A 2 5.58 24.83 -6.14
N ASN A 3 5.38 25.88 -5.36
CA ASN A 3 4.90 25.79 -3.99
C ASN A 3 3.42 25.41 -3.96
N PHE A 4 3.14 24.14 -3.68
CA PHE A 4 1.79 23.67 -3.39
C PHE A 4 1.42 24.05 -1.95
N LYS A 5 0.89 25.25 -1.74
CA LYS A 5 0.22 25.59 -0.48
C LYS A 5 -0.93 24.59 -0.26
N ARG A 6 -0.84 23.72 0.75
CA ARG A 6 -1.98 22.90 1.21
C ARG A 6 -3.07 23.87 1.67
N ARG A 7 -4.30 23.72 1.17
CA ARG A 7 -5.42 24.55 1.63
C ARG A 7 -5.77 24.13 3.06
N ARG A 8 -6.24 25.07 3.89
CA ARG A 8 -6.61 24.79 5.29
C ARG A 8 -7.66 23.67 5.40
N ASP A 9 -8.54 23.54 4.41
CA ASP A 9 -9.56 22.49 4.34
C ASP A 9 -8.99 21.06 4.25
N ASP A 10 -7.76 20.91 3.75
CA ASP A 10 -7.09 19.60 3.67
C ASP A 10 -6.58 19.11 5.04
N VAL A 11 -6.47 20.01 6.01
CA VAL A 11 -5.89 19.74 7.34
C VAL A 11 -6.93 19.06 8.24
N SER A 12 -8.23 19.26 8.00
CA SER A 12 -9.32 18.61 8.74
C SER A 12 -9.69 17.21 8.21
N LEU A 13 -9.20 16.83 7.04
CA LEU A 13 -9.49 15.54 6.41
C LEU A 13 -8.45 14.50 6.85
N GLN A 14 -8.69 13.92 8.02
CA GLN A 14 -7.86 12.84 8.56
C GLN A 14 -8.24 11.48 7.95
N GLY A 15 -7.25 10.58 7.81
CA GLY A 15 -7.46 9.19 7.35
C GLY A 15 -7.62 8.98 5.85
N LEU A 16 -8.48 8.01 5.48
CA LEU A 16 -8.69 7.55 4.10
C LEU A 16 -9.42 8.55 3.19
N THR A 17 -9.88 9.68 3.74
CA THR A 17 -10.69 10.64 2.98
C THR A 17 -9.87 11.33 1.88
N VAL A 18 -10.52 11.56 0.74
CA VAL A 18 -9.94 12.26 -0.42
C VAL A 18 -10.96 13.27 -0.94
N THR A 19 -10.51 14.52 -1.13
CA THR A 19 -11.32 15.57 -1.75
C THR A 19 -11.10 15.61 -3.26
N VAL A 20 -12.20 15.78 -4.00
CA VAL A 20 -12.14 16.10 -5.42
C VAL A 20 -11.76 17.58 -5.56
N ARG A 21 -10.77 17.87 -6.41
CA ARG A 21 -10.33 19.23 -6.69
C ARG A 21 -10.42 19.49 -8.18
N ASN A 22 -10.91 20.67 -8.56
CA ASN A 22 -11.03 21.09 -9.96
C ASN A 22 -11.84 20.10 -10.81
N ASP A 23 -12.87 19.49 -10.22
CA ASP A 23 -13.74 18.49 -10.86
C ASP A 23 -13.02 17.23 -11.41
N ASP A 24 -11.75 17.01 -11.02
CA ASP A 24 -10.97 15.85 -11.44
C ASP A 24 -11.23 14.64 -10.53
N VAL A 25 -12.36 13.97 -10.78
CA VAL A 25 -12.79 12.78 -10.04
C VAL A 25 -11.84 11.60 -10.26
N ASN A 26 -11.32 11.43 -11.48
CA ASN A 26 -10.43 10.33 -11.83
C ASN A 26 -9.14 10.35 -11.01
N LYS A 27 -8.55 11.53 -10.84
CA LYS A 27 -7.36 11.70 -10.01
C LYS A 27 -7.67 11.44 -8.54
N ALA A 28 -8.81 11.92 -8.03
CA ALA A 28 -9.24 11.66 -6.67
C ALA A 28 -9.39 10.15 -6.41
N LEU A 29 -10.03 9.40 -7.32
CA LEU A 29 -10.16 7.94 -7.24
C LEU A 29 -8.82 7.22 -7.24
N ARG A 30 -7.85 7.65 -8.06
CA ARG A 30 -6.50 7.07 -8.07
C ARG A 30 -5.78 7.29 -6.74
N ILE A 31 -5.89 8.49 -6.16
CA ILE A 31 -5.31 8.81 -4.86
C ILE A 31 -5.98 7.98 -3.77
N PHE A 32 -7.31 7.87 -3.78
CA PHE A 32 -8.06 7.06 -2.84
C PHE A 32 -7.65 5.59 -2.90
N LYS A 33 -7.60 5.01 -4.11
CA LYS A 33 -7.13 3.64 -4.33
C LYS A 33 -5.73 3.41 -3.77
N LYS A 34 -4.82 4.38 -3.97
CA LYS A 34 -3.46 4.31 -3.43
C LYS A 34 -3.47 4.34 -1.89
N LYS A 35 -4.20 5.27 -1.27
CA LYS A 35 -4.35 5.33 0.20
C LYS A 35 -4.92 4.02 0.78
N VAL A 36 -6.00 3.50 0.19
CA VAL A 36 -6.61 2.22 0.63
C VAL A 36 -5.62 1.05 0.54
N ALA A 37 -4.80 1.01 -0.51
CA ALA A 37 -3.79 -0.03 -0.68
C ALA A 37 -2.64 0.10 0.31
N GLU A 38 -2.22 1.32 0.66
CA GLU A 38 -1.16 1.58 1.65
C GLU A 38 -1.61 1.23 3.08
N GLU A 39 -2.86 1.53 3.42
CA GLU A 39 -3.46 1.20 4.72
C GLU A 39 -3.68 -0.31 4.94
N GLY A 40 -3.66 -1.11 3.86
CA GLY A 40 -3.69 -2.57 3.97
C GLY A 40 -5.01 -3.17 4.48
N ILE A 41 -6.06 -2.36 4.71
CA ILE A 41 -7.33 -2.77 5.32
C ILE A 41 -7.96 -3.98 4.62
N ILE A 42 -7.91 -4.02 3.28
CA ILE A 42 -8.46 -5.14 2.50
C ILE A 42 -7.67 -6.43 2.73
N GLN A 43 -6.36 -6.34 2.90
CA GLN A 43 -5.50 -7.51 3.14
C GLN A 43 -5.75 -8.06 4.55
N ASP A 44 -5.89 -7.18 5.54
CA ASP A 44 -6.24 -7.55 6.91
C ASP A 44 -7.63 -8.16 7.01
N TYR A 45 -8.61 -7.57 6.32
CA TYR A 45 -9.97 -8.11 6.25
C TYR A 45 -9.98 -9.54 5.70
N ARG A 46 -9.24 -9.78 4.61
CA ARG A 46 -9.08 -11.12 4.01
C ARG A 46 -8.37 -12.10 4.95
N ALA A 47 -7.32 -11.65 5.64
CA ALA A 47 -6.56 -12.47 6.57
C ALA A 47 -7.36 -12.87 7.83
N LYS A 48 -8.42 -12.13 8.16
CA LYS A 48 -9.29 -12.37 9.33
C LYS A 48 -10.56 -13.16 9.02
N GLN A 49 -10.85 -13.50 7.76
CA GLN A 49 -12.06 -14.24 7.39
C GLN A 49 -12.11 -15.65 7.98
N GLU A 50 -10.96 -16.28 8.14
CA GLU A 50 -10.84 -17.65 8.61
C GLU A 50 -9.85 -17.75 9.79
N TYR A 51 -10.10 -18.68 10.70
CA TYR A 51 -9.13 -19.01 11.73
C TYR A 51 -7.97 -19.79 11.13
N VAL A 52 -6.78 -19.19 11.17
CA VAL A 52 -5.53 -19.85 10.78
C VAL A 52 -4.70 -20.13 12.02
N LYS A 53 -4.31 -21.39 12.22
CA LYS A 53 -3.47 -21.78 13.34
C LYS A 53 -2.18 -20.94 13.36
N PRO A 54 -1.72 -20.47 14.54
CA PRO A 54 -0.52 -19.62 14.64
C PRO A 54 0.74 -20.21 13.97
N SER A 55 0.89 -21.54 14.00
CA SER A 55 2.00 -22.24 13.32
C SER A 55 1.98 -22.04 11.81
N GLU A 56 0.81 -22.10 11.19
CA GLU A 56 0.65 -21.93 9.75
C GLU A 56 0.86 -20.45 9.36
N LYS A 57 0.36 -19.52 10.18
CA LYS A 57 0.64 -18.08 10.01
C LYS A 57 2.14 -17.79 10.03
N ARG A 58 2.89 -18.38 10.97
CA ARG A 58 4.37 -18.27 11.03
C ARG A 58 5.05 -18.88 9.81
N ARG A 59 4.58 -20.04 9.33
CA ARG A 59 5.11 -20.70 8.12
C ARG A 59 4.92 -19.83 6.88
N LYS A 60 3.72 -19.29 6.67
CA LYS A 60 3.39 -18.38 5.56
C LYS A 60 4.25 -17.10 5.62
N ALA A 61 4.44 -16.52 6.81
CA ALA A 61 5.28 -15.34 6.99
C ALA A 61 6.76 -15.59 6.64
N LYS A 62 7.33 -16.73 7.06
CA LYS A 62 8.71 -17.13 6.68
C LYS A 62 8.87 -17.31 5.17
N ALA A 63 7.92 -18.00 4.53
CA ALA A 63 7.92 -18.20 3.09
C ALA A 63 7.85 -16.86 2.33
N ALA A 64 6.98 -15.94 2.76
CA ALA A 64 6.89 -14.60 2.17
C ALA A 64 8.18 -13.80 2.35
N GLY A 65 8.85 -13.91 3.51
CA GLY A 65 10.17 -13.30 3.75
C GLY A 65 11.24 -13.79 2.78
N ARG A 66 11.33 -15.12 2.60
CA ARG A 66 12.26 -15.74 1.62
C ARG A 66 11.96 -15.28 0.20
N ALA A 67 10.69 -15.26 -0.21
CA ALA A 67 10.29 -14.80 -1.54
C ALA A 67 10.68 -13.33 -1.80
N ARG A 68 10.49 -12.43 -0.81
CA ARG A 68 10.94 -11.03 -0.91
C ARG A 68 12.45 -10.92 -1.06
N TRP A 69 13.22 -11.71 -0.31
CA TRP A 69 14.67 -11.72 -0.41
C TRP A 69 15.15 -12.22 -1.77
N LEU A 70 14.60 -13.33 -2.27
CA LEU A 70 14.92 -13.85 -3.60
C LEU A 70 14.59 -12.84 -4.71
N LYS A 71 13.45 -12.15 -4.60
CA LYS A 71 13.08 -11.08 -5.55
C LYS A 71 14.08 -9.92 -5.50
N LYS A 72 14.55 -9.52 -4.31
CA LYS A 72 15.60 -8.50 -4.16
C LYS A 72 16.91 -8.95 -4.82
N GLN A 73 17.35 -10.17 -4.57
CA GLN A 73 18.57 -10.73 -5.18
C GLN A 73 18.47 -10.81 -6.71
N SER A 74 17.33 -11.24 -7.25
CA SER A 74 17.09 -11.27 -8.69
C SER A 74 17.16 -9.87 -9.31
N LYS A 75 16.58 -8.86 -8.64
CA LYS A 75 16.64 -7.47 -9.09
C LYS A 75 18.09 -6.93 -9.07
N GLU A 76 18.85 -7.21 -8.02
CA GLU A 76 20.26 -6.81 -7.92
C GLU A 76 21.14 -7.45 -9.00
N LYS A 77 20.91 -8.72 -9.34
CA LYS A 77 21.61 -9.40 -10.44
C LYS A 77 21.32 -8.73 -11.79
N GLN A 78 20.03 -8.48 -12.06
CA GLN A 78 19.59 -7.81 -13.27
C GLN A 78 20.19 -6.39 -13.40
N GLU A 79 20.20 -5.61 -12.31
CA GLU A 79 20.81 -4.28 -12.30
C GLU A 79 22.33 -4.32 -12.52
N ARG A 80 23.00 -5.38 -12.06
CA ARG A 80 24.44 -5.59 -12.25
C ARG A 80 24.80 -6.23 -13.61
N GLY A 81 23.81 -6.55 -14.44
CA GLY A 81 24.02 -7.06 -15.80
C GLY A 81 24.45 -8.53 -15.89
N TYR A 82 24.16 -9.34 -14.86
CA TYR A 82 24.33 -10.81 -14.88
C TYR A 82 23.00 -11.55 -14.93
#